data_AF-A0A1C5T7Y3-F1
#
_entry.id   AF-A0A1C5T7Y3-F1
#
_cell.length_a   1.000
_cell.length_b   1.000
_cell.length_c   1.000
_cell.angle_alpha   90.00
_cell.angle_beta   90.00
_cell.angle_gamma   90.00
#
_symmetry.space_group_name_H-M   'P 1'
#
loop_
_entity.id
_entity.type
_entity.pdbx_description
1 polymer ?
#
loop_
_entity_poly.entity_id
_entity_poly.type
_entity_poly.pdbx_seq_one_letter_code
_entity_poly.pdbx_strand_id
1 'polypeptide(L)'
;MCKLRLKILASIAMITLLLQGCSMMPEEEELLPPPVKEPEAVEYTTQVIERGDIVNTAKGSGNIGSKKQYSLSFTYRSGYLKSMNVKLGDTVKKGQLIAELDTDSLEKDIQKKQLEIDKIKLELEQLQDQDPSNELERKKLKLEYLEDRKKTVSR
;
A
#
# COMPACT_ATOMS: atom_id res chain seq x y z
N MET A 1 -58.77 -68.98 -109.07
CA MET A 1 -58.39 -69.49 -107.72
C MET A 1 -57.74 -68.40 -106.84
N CYS A 2 -58.19 -67.15 -106.98
CA CYS A 2 -57.61 -65.95 -106.34
C CYS A 2 -58.09 -65.67 -104.91
N LYS A 3 -58.99 -66.48 -104.32
CA LYS A 3 -59.60 -66.17 -103.00
C LYS A 3 -58.90 -66.85 -101.80
N LEU A 4 -58.11 -67.89 -102.03
CA LEU A 4 -57.46 -68.66 -100.95
C LEU A 4 -56.09 -68.09 -100.56
N ARG A 5 -55.31 -67.60 -101.53
CA ARG A 5 -54.02 -66.92 -101.28
C ARG A 5 -54.19 -65.57 -100.56
N LEU A 6 -55.33 -64.89 -100.74
CA LEU A 6 -55.64 -63.64 -100.05
C LEU A 6 -55.99 -63.84 -98.56
N LYS A 7 -56.66 -64.94 -98.21
CA LYS A 7 -57.00 -65.27 -96.81
C LYS A 7 -55.80 -65.75 -96.00
N ILE A 8 -54.86 -66.46 -96.63
CA ILE A 8 -53.62 -66.92 -95.98
C ILE A 8 -52.66 -65.73 -95.77
N LEU A 9 -52.59 -64.79 -96.72
CA LEU A 9 -51.84 -63.54 -96.54
C LEU A 9 -52.45 -62.64 -95.44
N ALA A 10 -53.78 -62.62 -95.31
CA ALA A 10 -54.47 -61.86 -94.26
C ALA A 10 -54.29 -62.45 -92.85
N SER A 11 -54.20 -63.78 -92.70
CA SER A 11 -53.96 -64.41 -91.39
C SER A 11 -52.51 -64.30 -90.92
N ILE A 12 -51.54 -64.29 -91.85
CA ILE A 12 -50.11 -64.12 -91.51
C ILE A 12 -49.81 -62.66 -91.13
N ALA A 13 -50.47 -61.67 -91.78
CA ALA A 13 -50.33 -60.25 -91.42
C ALA A 13 -50.91 -59.89 -90.04
N MET A 14 -51.88 -60.66 -89.55
CA MET A 14 -52.51 -60.43 -88.24
C MET A 14 -51.71 -61.03 -87.07
N ILE A 15 -50.89 -62.04 -87.32
CA ILE A 15 -50.01 -62.66 -86.32
C ILE A 15 -48.69 -61.87 -86.15
N THR A 16 -48.24 -61.14 -87.17
CA THR A 16 -47.08 -60.24 -87.06
C THR A 16 -47.34 -58.98 -86.23
N LEU A 17 -48.61 -58.64 -85.96
CA LEU A 17 -49.00 -57.45 -85.19
C LEU A 17 -48.92 -57.66 -83.66
N LEU A 18 -48.97 -58.92 -83.19
CA LEU A 18 -48.93 -59.26 -81.76
C LEU A 18 -47.52 -59.51 -81.21
N LEU A 19 -46.52 -59.69 -82.08
CA LEU A 19 -45.12 -59.92 -81.66
C LEU A 19 -44.27 -58.64 -81.55
N GLN A 20 -44.78 -57.48 -81.97
CA GLN A 20 -44.10 -56.20 -81.68
C GLN A 20 -44.25 -55.75 -80.21
N GLY A 21 -44.99 -56.52 -79.39
CA GLY A 21 -45.19 -56.25 -77.96
C GLY A 21 -44.05 -56.68 -77.03
N CYS A 22 -43.01 -57.35 -77.51
CA CYS A 22 -41.82 -57.72 -76.71
C CYS A 22 -40.61 -56.79 -76.89
N SER A 23 -40.79 -55.61 -77.50
CA SER A 23 -39.75 -54.56 -77.61
C SER A 23 -40.11 -53.29 -76.81
N MET A 24 -40.95 -53.42 -75.78
CA MET A 24 -41.45 -52.32 -74.95
C MET A 24 -41.42 -52.71 -73.45
N MET A 25 -40.34 -53.39 -73.06
CA MET A 25 -39.96 -53.41 -71.65
C MET A 25 -39.31 -52.05 -71.35
N PRO A 26 -39.80 -51.32 -70.34
CA PRO A 26 -39.28 -50.01 -69.98
C PRO A 26 -37.81 -50.17 -69.61
N GLU A 27 -36.97 -49.39 -70.26
CA GLU A 27 -35.58 -49.21 -69.87
C GLU A 27 -35.60 -48.69 -68.44
N GLU A 28 -35.08 -49.54 -67.53
CA GLU A 28 -34.92 -49.25 -66.12
C GLU A 28 -34.05 -47.99 -66.04
N GLU A 29 -34.67 -46.85 -65.75
CA GLU A 29 -33.96 -45.60 -65.52
C GLU A 29 -32.91 -45.88 -64.45
N GLU A 30 -31.63 -45.83 -64.84
CA GLU A 30 -30.54 -45.73 -63.89
C GLU A 30 -30.83 -44.51 -63.03
N LEU A 31 -31.27 -44.76 -61.79
CA LEU A 31 -31.39 -43.73 -60.79
C LEU A 31 -30.01 -43.09 -60.68
N LEU A 32 -29.86 -41.88 -61.24
CA LEU A 32 -28.74 -41.02 -60.92
C LEU A 32 -28.71 -40.92 -59.39
N PRO A 33 -27.58 -41.26 -58.73
CA PRO A 33 -27.49 -41.07 -57.29
C PRO A 33 -27.87 -39.61 -56.99
N PRO A 34 -28.72 -39.36 -55.97
CA PRO A 34 -29.15 -38.01 -55.66
C PRO A 34 -27.90 -37.13 -55.50
N PRO A 35 -27.87 -35.92 -56.06
CA PRO A 35 -26.70 -35.07 -55.99
C PRO A 35 -26.35 -34.85 -54.52
N VAL A 36 -25.16 -35.30 -54.12
CA VAL A 36 -24.62 -35.10 -52.78
C VAL A 36 -24.43 -33.59 -52.61
N LYS A 37 -25.34 -32.94 -51.88
CA LYS A 37 -25.10 -31.59 -51.39
C LYS A 37 -23.94 -31.66 -50.41
N GLU A 38 -22.76 -31.26 -50.88
CA GLU A 38 -21.63 -30.99 -50.01
C GLU A 38 -22.09 -29.91 -49.00
N PRO A 39 -21.94 -30.14 -47.69
CA PRO A 39 -22.27 -29.12 -46.70
C PRO A 39 -21.41 -27.89 -46.97
N GLU A 40 -22.03 -26.70 -47.03
CA GLU A 40 -21.32 -25.44 -47.19
C GLU A 40 -20.15 -25.38 -46.19
N ALA A 41 -18.94 -25.25 -46.71
CA ALA A 41 -17.73 -25.26 -45.91
C ALA A 41 -17.78 -24.06 -44.96
N VAL A 42 -17.84 -24.35 -43.66
CA VAL A 42 -17.86 -23.31 -42.62
C VAL A 42 -16.52 -22.59 -42.65
N GLU A 43 -16.51 -21.31 -43.04
CA GLU A 43 -15.30 -20.51 -43.01
C GLU A 43 -14.98 -20.09 -41.56
N TYR A 44 -13.88 -20.62 -41.03
CA TYR A 44 -13.39 -20.27 -39.70
C TYR A 44 -12.31 -19.20 -39.80
N THR A 45 -12.55 -18.05 -39.19
CA THR A 45 -11.48 -17.06 -38.96
C THR A 45 -10.60 -17.57 -37.83
N THR A 46 -9.36 -17.91 -38.15
CA THR A 46 -8.34 -18.31 -37.17
C THR A 46 -7.31 -17.21 -36.99
N GLN A 47 -6.74 -17.11 -35.80
CA GLN A 47 -5.58 -16.24 -35.52
C GLN A 47 -4.46 -17.10 -34.96
N VAL A 48 -3.23 -16.80 -35.37
CA VAL A 48 -2.03 -17.48 -34.88
C VAL A 48 -1.72 -16.96 -33.48
N ILE A 49 -1.52 -17.87 -32.52
CA ILE A 49 -1.25 -17.52 -31.12
C ILE A 49 0.27 -17.44 -30.93
N GLU A 50 0.74 -16.30 -30.44
CA GLU A 50 2.14 -16.12 -30.03
C GLU A 50 2.27 -16.21 -28.50
N ARG A 51 3.35 -16.84 -28.02
CA ARG A 51 3.68 -16.87 -26.60
C ARG A 51 4.40 -15.58 -26.22
N GLY A 52 3.81 -14.81 -25.31
CA GLY A 52 4.43 -13.64 -24.68
C GLY A 52 4.33 -13.70 -23.16
N ASP A 53 5.20 -13.00 -22.47
CA ASP A 53 5.17 -12.90 -21.01
C ASP A 53 4.05 -11.94 -20.56
N ILE A 54 3.17 -12.42 -19.68
CA ILE A 54 2.11 -11.60 -19.08
C ILE A 54 2.64 -11.06 -17.75
N VAL A 55 3.02 -9.78 -17.73
CA VAL A 55 3.51 -9.12 -16.51
C VAL A 55 2.35 -8.41 -15.81
N ASN A 56 1.88 -8.99 -14.70
CA ASN A 56 0.90 -8.32 -13.84
C ASN A 56 1.62 -7.36 -12.89
N THR A 57 1.60 -6.06 -13.19
CA THR A 57 2.22 -5.03 -12.35
C THR A 57 1.19 -4.38 -11.44
N ALA A 58 1.29 -4.64 -10.14
CA ALA A 58 0.49 -3.92 -9.14
C ALA A 58 1.13 -2.57 -8.84
N LYS A 59 0.37 -1.49 -9.05
CA LYS A 59 0.77 -0.12 -8.69
C LYS A 59 -0.04 0.32 -7.48
N GLY A 60 0.64 0.69 -6.41
CA GLY A 60 0.04 1.25 -5.21
C GLY A 60 0.53 2.69 -4.99
N SER A 61 -0.36 3.57 -4.57
CA SER A 61 -0.02 4.90 -4.07
C SER A 61 -0.01 4.88 -2.55
N GLY A 62 0.96 5.55 -1.93
CA GLY A 62 1.04 5.71 -0.49
C GLY A 62 1.60 7.07 -0.11
N ASN A 63 1.28 7.54 1.09
CA ASN A 63 1.83 8.78 1.63
C ASN A 63 3.10 8.49 2.40
N ILE A 64 4.13 9.31 2.20
CA ILE A 64 5.36 9.25 2.97
C ILE A 64 5.23 10.21 4.16
N GLY A 65 5.38 9.67 5.36
CA GLY A 65 5.35 10.42 6.61
C GLY A 65 6.69 10.40 7.33
N SER A 66 6.87 11.33 8.28
CA SER A 66 8.05 11.35 9.15
C SER A 66 8.01 10.18 10.12
N LYS A 67 9.15 9.48 10.31
CA LYS A 67 9.25 8.36 11.25
C LYS A 67 9.01 8.79 12.70
N LYS A 68 9.42 10.01 13.06
CA LYS A 68 9.31 10.59 14.41
C LYS A 68 9.06 12.09 14.29
N GLN A 69 8.17 12.60 15.14
CA GLN A 69 7.88 14.02 15.26
C GLN A 69 7.92 14.38 16.75
N TYR A 70 8.58 15.48 17.09
CA TYR A 70 8.72 15.96 18.46
C TYR A 70 8.19 17.38 18.55
N SER A 71 7.31 17.63 19.51
CA SER A 71 6.92 18.98 19.91
C SER A 71 7.84 19.42 21.04
N LEU A 72 8.64 20.46 20.80
CA LEU A 72 9.61 20.96 21.76
C LEU A 72 8.99 22.07 22.60
N SER A 73 9.08 21.95 23.91
CA SER A 73 8.69 22.98 24.88
C SER A 73 9.64 22.94 26.07
N PHE A 74 9.70 24.04 26.81
CA PHE A 74 10.46 24.09 28.06
C PHE A 74 9.69 23.35 29.16
N THR A 75 10.29 22.31 29.72
CA THR A 75 9.62 21.41 30.69
C THR A 75 9.49 22.02 32.08
N TYR A 76 10.49 22.79 32.52
CA TYR A 76 10.59 23.23 33.91
C TYR A 76 10.03 24.63 34.15
N ARG A 77 10.04 25.50 33.14
CA ARG A 77 9.70 26.92 33.28
C ARG A 77 9.14 27.50 31.99
N SER A 78 8.24 28.44 32.13
CA SER A 78 7.86 29.40 31.08
C SER A 78 8.65 30.71 31.27
N GLY A 79 8.78 31.49 30.21
CA GLY A 79 9.49 32.76 30.25
C GLY A 79 9.64 33.37 28.85
N TYR A 80 10.35 34.50 28.80
CA TYR A 80 10.73 35.13 27.55
C TYR A 80 11.95 34.42 26.94
N LEU A 81 12.00 34.38 25.60
CA LEU A 81 13.17 33.90 24.88
C LEU A 81 14.25 34.97 24.90
N LYS A 82 15.45 34.59 25.34
CA LYS A 82 16.65 35.42 25.24
C LYS A 82 17.24 35.37 23.85
N SER A 83 17.30 34.17 23.26
CA SER A 83 17.85 33.97 21.92
C SER A 83 17.20 32.79 21.20
N MET A 84 17.19 32.85 19.86
CA MET A 84 16.78 31.77 18.97
C MET A 84 17.91 31.54 17.95
N ASN A 85 18.49 30.35 17.99
CA ASN A 85 19.73 30.01 17.27
C ASN A 85 19.49 29.24 15.96
N VAL A 86 18.22 29.03 15.58
CA VAL A 86 17.83 28.30 14.38
C VAL A 86 16.72 29.03 13.64
N LYS A 87 16.59 28.75 12.34
CA LYS A 87 15.55 29.28 11.47
C LYS A 87 14.67 28.15 10.93
N LEU A 88 13.50 28.54 10.41
CA LEU A 88 12.61 27.60 9.74
C LEU A 88 13.30 26.97 8.52
N GLY A 89 13.35 25.64 8.48
CA GLY A 89 14.02 24.87 7.43
C GLY A 89 15.42 24.36 7.81
N ASP A 90 15.98 24.79 8.94
CA ASP A 90 17.30 24.33 9.37
C ASP A 90 17.29 22.86 9.83
N THR A 91 18.34 22.14 9.48
CA THR A 91 18.57 20.77 9.98
C THR A 91 19.30 20.84 11.32
N VAL A 92 18.66 20.32 12.37
CA VAL A 92 19.22 20.32 13.73
C VAL A 92 19.67 18.92 14.16
N LYS A 93 20.73 18.86 14.97
CA LYS A 93 21.24 17.60 15.56
C LYS A 93 20.75 17.42 17.00
N LYS A 94 20.78 16.18 17.49
CA LYS A 94 20.46 15.87 18.88
C LYS A 94 21.42 16.63 19.82
N GLY A 95 20.86 17.37 20.77
CA GLY A 95 21.62 18.16 21.75
C GLY A 95 22.05 19.55 21.26
N GLN A 96 21.67 19.95 20.06
CA GLN A 96 21.93 21.31 19.58
C GLN A 96 21.07 22.33 20.34
N LEU A 97 21.68 23.45 20.71
CA LEU A 97 20.98 24.57 21.32
C LEU A 97 20.11 25.27 20.26
N ILE A 98 18.79 25.21 20.45
CA ILE A 98 17.79 25.77 19.52
C ILE A 98 17.32 27.15 20.00
N ALA A 99 17.05 27.28 21.29
CA ALA A 99 16.57 28.50 21.91
C ALA A 99 17.02 28.55 23.38
N GLU A 100 17.23 29.76 23.88
CA GLU A 100 17.61 30.04 25.27
C GLU A 100 16.50 30.87 25.92
N LEU A 101 16.07 30.48 27.12
CA LEU A 101 15.18 31.30 27.95
C LEU A 101 15.98 32.38 28.65
N ASP A 102 15.34 33.52 28.90
CA ASP A 102 15.86 34.53 29.81
C ASP A 102 15.84 34.01 31.26
N THR A 103 17.03 33.86 31.84
CA THR A 103 17.27 33.30 33.18
C THR A 103 17.76 34.34 34.19
N ASP A 104 17.78 35.63 33.87
CA ASP A 104 18.37 36.67 34.73
C ASP A 104 17.75 36.69 36.14
N SER A 105 16.43 36.47 36.23
CA SER A 105 15.73 36.37 37.53
C SER A 105 16.14 35.13 38.33
N LEU A 106 16.31 34.00 37.64
CA LEU A 106 16.69 32.73 38.25
C LEU A 106 18.14 32.77 38.77
N GLU A 107 19.06 33.36 38.01
CA GLU A 107 20.46 33.52 38.44
C GLU A 107 20.56 34.36 39.71
N LYS A 108 19.81 35.47 39.77
CA LYS A 108 19.71 36.31 40.98
C LYS A 108 19.15 35.53 42.17
N ASP A 109 18.13 34.72 41.96
CA ASP A 109 17.54 33.91 43.03
C ASP A 109 18.50 32.81 43.53
N ILE A 110 19.26 32.17 42.63
CA ILE A 110 20.32 31.22 43.00
C ILE A 110 21.40 31.93 43.83
N GLN A 111 21.86 33.10 43.41
CA GLN A 111 22.84 33.89 44.15
C GLN A 111 22.33 34.27 45.55
N LYS A 112 21.09 34.75 45.66
CA LYS A 112 20.47 35.05 46.96
C LYS A 112 20.45 33.83 47.88
N LYS A 113 20.11 32.65 47.34
CA LYS A 113 20.08 31.40 48.11
C LYS A 113 21.47 30.92 48.53
N GLN A 114 22.47 31.13 47.68
CA GLN A 114 23.86 30.84 48.04
C GLN A 114 24.34 31.76 49.17
N LEU A 115 24.05 33.06 49.10
CA LEU A 115 24.35 34.01 50.17
C LEU A 115 23.64 33.68 51.49
N GLU A 116 22.41 33.16 51.43
CA GLU A 116 21.69 32.67 52.62
C GLU A 116 22.42 31.50 53.28
N ILE A 117 22.95 30.55 52.50
CA ILE A 117 23.76 29.44 53.01
C ILE A 117 25.06 29.96 53.62
N ASP A 118 25.77 30.85 52.92
CA ASP A 118 27.05 31.38 53.38
C ASP A 118 26.89 32.18 54.68
N LYS A 119 25.80 32.94 54.81
CA LYS A 119 25.43 33.62 56.05
C LYS A 119 25.23 32.64 57.21
N ILE A 120 24.50 31.54 56.99
CA ILE A 120 24.28 30.51 58.02
C ILE A 120 25.61 29.85 58.43
N LYS A 121 26.54 29.64 57.49
CA LYS A 121 27.88 29.11 57.79
C LYS A 121 28.69 30.04 58.68
N LEU A 122 28.70 31.34 58.36
CA LEU A 122 29.40 32.35 59.18
C LEU A 122 28.79 32.45 60.58
N GLU A 123 27.45 32.43 60.68
CA GLU A 123 26.77 32.42 61.98
C GLU A 123 27.08 31.15 62.78
N LEU A 124 27.23 30.00 62.12
CA LEU A 124 27.63 28.74 62.76
C LEU A 124 29.04 28.82 63.33
N GLU A 125 29.98 29.37 62.57
CA GLU A 125 31.37 29.57 63.00
C GLU A 125 31.42 30.47 64.24
N GLN A 126 30.71 31.59 64.21
CA GLN A 126 30.62 32.51 65.36
C GLN A 126 29.99 31.86 66.60
N LEU A 127 28.94 31.06 66.44
CA LEU A 127 28.30 30.38 67.56
C LEU A 127 29.15 29.23 68.09
N GLN A 128 29.91 28.55 67.23
CA GLN A 128 30.82 27.50 67.63
C GLN A 128 31.94 28.04 68.54
N ASP A 129 32.34 29.29 68.35
CA ASP A 129 33.29 30.00 69.21
C ASP A 129 32.67 30.54 70.52
N GLN A 130 31.34 30.68 70.61
CA GLN A 130 30.63 31.29 71.75
C GLN A 130 29.91 30.29 72.69
N ASP A 131 30.02 28.98 72.42
CA ASP A 131 29.52 27.85 73.23
C ASP A 131 28.01 27.81 73.65
N PRO A 132 27.03 27.95 72.71
CA PRO A 132 25.64 27.54 72.92
C PRO A 132 25.35 26.23 72.16
N SER A 133 25.45 25.10 72.87
CA SER A 133 25.27 23.74 72.34
C SER A 133 23.94 23.50 71.60
N ASN A 134 22.83 24.06 72.08
CA ASN A 134 21.50 23.87 71.46
C ASN A 134 21.27 24.71 70.19
N GLU A 135 21.84 25.92 70.09
CA GLU A 135 21.65 26.78 68.91
C GLU A 135 22.50 26.30 67.73
N LEU A 136 23.70 25.80 68.04
CA LEU A 136 24.63 25.22 67.07
C LEU A 136 24.00 24.02 66.33
N GLU A 137 23.38 23.10 67.06
CA GLU A 137 22.77 21.89 66.47
C GLU A 137 21.60 22.23 65.54
N ARG A 138 20.75 23.20 65.91
CA ARG A 138 19.65 23.66 65.05
C ARG A 138 20.14 24.30 63.76
N LYS A 139 21.19 25.12 63.82
CA LYS A 139 21.76 25.75 62.63
C LYS A 139 22.52 24.75 61.75
N LYS A 140 23.19 23.76 62.33
CA LYS A 140 23.83 22.65 61.59
C LYS A 140 22.80 21.84 60.81
N LEU A 141 21.71 21.44 61.46
CA LEU A 141 20.60 20.74 60.80
C LEU A 141 19.99 21.57 59.67
N LYS A 142 19.85 22.89 59.88
CA LYS A 142 19.32 23.80 58.84
C LYS A 142 20.27 23.89 57.63
N LEU A 143 21.57 23.94 57.87
CA LEU A 143 22.59 23.96 56.83
C LEU A 143 22.55 22.67 55.99
N GLU A 144 22.56 21.52 56.67
CA GLU A 144 22.50 20.19 56.04
C GLU A 144 21.27 20.05 55.15
N TYR A 145 20.09 20.46 55.63
CA TYR A 145 18.85 20.48 54.84
C TYR A 145 18.96 21.34 53.56
N LEU A 146 19.60 22.50 53.66
CA LEU A 146 19.79 23.39 52.50
C LEU A 146 20.80 22.81 51.50
N GLU A 147 21.86 22.16 51.98
CA GLU A 147 22.86 21.50 51.13
C GLU A 147 22.27 20.27 50.40
N ASP A 148 21.43 19.49 51.06
CA ASP A 148 20.75 18.36 50.41
C ASP A 148 19.71 18.81 49.38
N ARG A 149 18.99 19.90 49.65
CA ARG A 149 18.15 20.55 48.63
C ARG A 149 18.96 21.02 47.43
N LYS A 150 20.16 21.58 47.64
CA LYS A 150 21.05 21.99 46.55
C LYS A 150 21.46 20.79 45.68
N LYS A 151 21.80 19.64 46.28
CA LYS A 151 22.11 18.40 45.54
C LYS A 151 20.94 17.90 44.69
N THR A 152 19.72 18.03 45.20
CA THR A 152 18.50 17.58 44.49
C THR A 152 18.22 18.41 43.24
N VAL A 153 18.53 19.71 43.27
CA VAL A 153 18.30 20.63 42.14
C VAL A 153 19.35 20.51 41.03
N SER A 154 20.54 19.99 41.35
CA SER A 154 21.65 19.84 40.38
C SER A 154 21.55 18.57 39.51
N ARG A 155 20.51 17.76 39.69
CA ARG A 155 20.34 16.45 39.05
C ARG A 155 19.19 16.48 38.04
#